data_AF-A0A9P4TCB2-F1
#
_entry.id   AF-A0A9P4TCB2-F1
#
_cell.length_a   1.000
_cell.length_b   1.000
_cell.length_c   1.000
_cell.angle_alpha   90.00
_cell.angle_beta   90.00
_cell.angle_gamma   90.00
#
_symmetry.space_group_name_H-M   'P 1'
#
loop_
_entity.id
_entity.type
_entity.pdbx_description
1 polymer ?
#
loop_
_entity_poly.entity_id
_entity_poly.type
_entity_poly.pdbx_seq_one_letter_code
_entity_poly.pdbx_strand_id
1 'polypeptide(L)'
;MSADDADLVARAGDTVHAPNASPVLPRSLLERLPTELLSEILSYVLPQHQKLSFVKLPRRYFHKSRWVVMAQPLCTVDNRGTSGKEKGFCWDTYCSLIRTCSTVSVEAQAMLYKGNQFSVSTRSPLTRGGDVGPLSPIDLRRVTSLHVLLDFRLRPVGASIECHQRFMRRFVDAISGRDGNDDKAMLRRVEVKVQVSSIYSDALDMGDITVFQSFTRGMRILEVLRELPRVECVEFAGLPTWFATCLALCIRGEGGQVQLLDWPTLRWENRLGMVNFTSTRPEDVPLLDWGEFAHRNNIELPNAMASFFQKCRERLNQA
;
A
#
# COMPACT_ATOMS: atom_id res chain seq x y z
N MET A 1 -9.61 50.13 64.29
CA MET A 1 -10.72 51.10 64.43
C MET A 1 -10.23 52.45 63.96
N SER A 2 -10.59 52.83 62.74
CA SER A 2 -10.92 54.20 62.34
C SER A 2 -11.48 54.05 60.93
N ALA A 3 -12.80 54.08 60.84
CA ALA A 3 -13.50 54.33 59.59
C ALA A 3 -13.33 55.82 59.30
N ASP A 4 -13.10 56.17 58.03
CA ASP A 4 -13.72 57.32 57.36
C ASP A 4 -13.25 57.38 55.90
N ASP A 5 -14.16 57.85 55.06
CA ASP A 5 -14.00 58.35 53.70
C ASP A 5 -13.64 57.37 52.57
N ALA A 6 -14.63 57.09 51.72
CA ALA A 6 -14.88 57.97 50.58
C ALA A 6 -15.96 57.39 49.65
N ASP A 7 -17.14 57.99 49.72
CA ASP A 7 -18.11 58.04 48.65
C ASP A 7 -17.44 58.58 47.37
N LEU A 8 -17.40 57.78 46.30
CA LEU A 8 -17.08 58.31 44.98
C LEU A 8 -17.89 57.61 43.87
N VAL A 9 -19.02 58.27 43.58
CA VAL A 9 -19.53 58.56 42.23
C VAL A 9 -19.66 57.37 41.29
N ALA A 10 -20.84 56.75 41.34
CA ALA A 10 -21.42 56.00 40.24
C ALA A 10 -21.69 56.95 39.05
N ARG A 11 -20.84 56.89 38.01
CA ARG A 11 -21.18 57.37 36.67
C ARG A 11 -21.46 56.16 35.78
N ALA A 12 -22.74 55.97 35.51
CA ALA A 12 -23.25 55.11 34.45
C ALA A 12 -22.65 55.56 33.11
N GLY A 13 -21.69 54.77 32.61
CA GLY A 13 -21.31 54.81 31.21
C GLY A 13 -22.17 53.79 30.48
N ASP A 14 -23.11 54.29 29.67
CA ASP A 14 -23.80 53.49 28.66
C ASP A 14 -22.77 53.03 27.61
N THR A 15 -22.12 51.90 27.89
CA THR A 15 -21.41 51.13 26.87
C THR A 15 -22.45 50.58 25.92
N VAL A 16 -22.58 51.23 24.76
CA VAL A 16 -23.24 50.68 23.57
C VAL A 16 -22.58 49.34 23.28
N HIS A 17 -23.23 48.25 23.70
CA HIS A 17 -22.87 46.90 23.31
C HIS A 17 -23.01 46.82 21.79
N ALA A 18 -21.88 46.95 21.08
CA ALA A 18 -21.79 46.54 19.70
C ALA A 18 -22.34 45.10 19.63
N PRO A 19 -23.27 44.80 18.70
CA PRO A 19 -23.82 43.46 18.60
C PRO A 19 -22.66 42.49 18.47
N ASN A 20 -22.63 41.49 19.36
CA ASN A 20 -21.71 40.36 19.31
C ASN A 20 -21.84 39.68 17.94
N ALA A 21 -21.10 40.19 16.95
CA ALA A 21 -20.91 39.51 15.69
C ALA A 21 -20.02 38.31 16.03
N SER A 22 -20.68 37.20 16.35
CA SER A 22 -20.03 35.89 16.48
C SER A 22 -19.09 35.76 15.29
N PRO A 23 -17.78 35.55 15.52
CA PRO A 23 -16.82 35.46 14.42
C PRO A 23 -17.36 34.41 13.46
N VAL A 24 -17.65 34.85 12.22
CA VAL A 24 -18.12 33.96 11.17
C VAL A 24 -17.03 32.91 11.02
N LEU A 25 -17.28 31.72 11.56
CA LEU A 25 -16.32 30.63 11.54
C LEU A 25 -16.00 30.37 10.06
N PRO A 26 -14.71 30.35 9.65
CA PRO A 26 -14.29 30.15 8.27
C PRO A 26 -14.92 28.92 7.58
N ARG A 27 -15.41 27.96 8.38
CA ARG A 27 -16.19 26.79 7.91
C ARG A 27 -17.41 27.17 7.06
N SER A 28 -18.13 28.23 7.40
CA SER A 28 -19.37 28.60 6.70
C SER A 28 -19.13 29.13 5.28
N LEU A 29 -17.93 29.64 4.99
CA LEU A 29 -17.57 30.14 3.66
C LEU A 29 -17.30 28.99 2.69
N LEU A 30 -16.46 28.02 3.09
CA LEU A 30 -16.11 26.89 2.23
C LEU A 30 -17.29 25.96 1.95
N GLU A 31 -18.21 25.81 2.91
CA GLU A 31 -19.42 25.00 2.75
C GLU A 31 -20.47 25.66 1.82
N ARG A 32 -20.34 26.96 1.56
CA ARG A 32 -21.24 27.74 0.70
C ARG A 32 -20.73 27.90 -0.73
N LEU A 33 -19.49 27.50 -1.00
CA LEU A 33 -18.95 27.57 -2.35
C LEU A 33 -19.63 26.53 -3.24
N PRO A 34 -20.00 26.89 -4.48
CA PRO A 34 -20.31 25.92 -5.51
C PRO A 34 -19.21 24.87 -5.64
N THR A 35 -19.60 23.62 -5.91
CA THR A 35 -18.68 22.48 -6.01
C THR A 35 -17.57 22.73 -7.04
N GLU A 36 -17.89 23.44 -8.12
CA GLU A 36 -16.96 23.77 -9.20
C GLU A 36 -15.85 24.69 -8.70
N LEU A 37 -16.21 25.76 -7.97
CA LEU A 37 -15.24 26.69 -7.39
C LEU A 37 -14.40 26.03 -6.30
N LEU A 38 -15.02 25.16 -5.50
CA LEU A 38 -14.28 24.40 -4.48
C LEU A 38 -13.27 23.44 -5.13
N SER A 39 -13.66 22.72 -6.17
CA SER A 39 -12.76 21.87 -6.96
C SER A 39 -11.63 22.68 -7.60
N GLU A 40 -11.93 23.86 -8.14
CA GLU A 40 -10.93 24.76 -8.71
C GLU A 40 -9.93 25.21 -7.63
N ILE A 41 -10.39 25.69 -6.47
CA ILE A 41 -9.51 26.09 -5.36
C ILE A 41 -8.63 24.95 -4.92
N LEU A 42 -9.21 23.76 -4.72
CA LEU A 42 -8.49 22.58 -4.28
C LEU A 42 -7.50 22.09 -5.35
N SER A 43 -7.73 22.36 -6.65
CA SER A 43 -6.77 22.03 -7.72
C SER A 43 -5.44 22.80 -7.61
N TYR A 44 -5.45 24.00 -7.04
CA TYR A 44 -4.23 24.77 -6.80
C TYR A 44 -3.44 24.25 -5.60
N VAL A 45 -4.09 23.55 -4.69
CA VAL A 45 -3.47 23.10 -3.43
C VAL A 45 -3.11 21.62 -3.51
N LEU A 46 -4.02 20.77 -3.98
CA LEU A 46 -3.89 19.32 -4.05
C LEU A 46 -3.15 18.86 -5.30
N PRO A 47 -2.31 17.81 -5.19
CA PRO A 47 -1.71 17.22 -6.36
C PRO A 47 -2.80 16.60 -7.26
N GLN A 48 -2.65 16.80 -8.56
CA GLN A 48 -3.49 16.20 -9.59
C GLN A 48 -2.62 15.59 -10.67
N HIS A 49 -3.02 14.43 -11.19
CA HIS A 49 -2.30 13.74 -12.28
C HIS A 49 -0.82 13.50 -11.97
N GLN A 50 -0.53 13.17 -10.71
CA GLN A 50 0.81 12.91 -10.21
C GLN A 50 0.95 11.48 -9.68
N LYS A 51 2.18 10.97 -9.74
CA LYS A 51 2.61 9.79 -9.00
C LYS A 51 3.01 10.21 -7.59
N LEU A 52 2.25 9.77 -6.60
CA LEU A 52 2.45 10.06 -5.19
C LEU A 52 3.18 8.90 -4.52
N SER A 53 4.45 9.10 -4.17
CA SER A 53 5.28 8.08 -3.54
C SER A 53 5.48 8.35 -2.04
N PHE A 54 5.25 7.32 -1.22
CA PHE A 54 5.37 7.43 0.23
C PHE A 54 6.75 6.98 0.69
N VAL A 55 7.57 7.93 1.12
CA VAL A 55 8.98 7.69 1.48
C VAL A 55 9.21 8.03 2.94
N LYS A 56 9.89 7.12 3.67
CA LYS A 56 10.32 7.40 5.02
C LYS A 56 11.72 8.00 4.99
N LEU A 57 11.84 9.27 5.35
CA LEU A 57 13.14 9.91 5.43
C LEU A 57 13.89 9.42 6.68
N PRO A 58 15.18 9.06 6.55
CA PRO A 58 15.98 8.60 7.68
C PRO A 58 16.20 9.75 8.68
N ARG A 59 16.46 9.40 9.94
CA ARG A 59 16.74 10.37 11.02
C ARG A 59 17.92 11.31 10.74
N ARG A 60 18.76 11.00 9.75
CA ARG A 60 19.87 11.87 9.35
C ARG A 60 19.41 13.28 8.93
N TYR A 61 18.18 13.41 8.42
CA TYR A 61 17.62 14.68 7.99
C TYR A 61 16.70 15.34 9.03
N PHE A 62 16.23 14.59 10.04
CA PHE A 62 15.23 15.05 11.01
C PHE A 62 15.43 14.35 12.36
N HIS A 63 15.17 15.05 13.47
CA HIS A 63 15.25 14.49 14.84
C HIS A 63 14.44 13.19 15.04
N LYS A 64 13.41 12.96 14.22
CA LYS A 64 12.62 11.72 14.16
C LYS A 64 12.40 11.36 12.69
N SER A 65 12.36 10.06 12.36
CA SER A 65 12.00 9.64 11.00
C SER A 65 10.61 10.16 10.67
N ARG A 66 10.49 10.89 9.57
CA ARG A 66 9.23 11.43 9.07
C ARG A 66 8.87 10.78 7.75
N TRP A 67 7.59 10.56 7.56
CA TRP A 67 7.06 10.19 6.26
C TRP A 67 6.85 11.44 5.44
N VAL A 68 7.23 11.39 4.18
CA VAL A 68 7.05 12.46 3.20
C VAL A 68 6.39 11.87 1.97
N VAL A 69 5.53 12.66 1.34
CA VAL A 69 4.96 12.30 0.04
C VAL A 69 5.71 13.06 -1.04
N MET A 70 6.31 12.27 -1.93
CA MET A 70 6.99 12.77 -3.11
C MET A 70 6.00 12.75 -4.26
N ALA A 71 5.82 13.90 -4.90
CA ALA A 71 4.95 14.04 -6.05
C ALA A 71 5.80 14.18 -7.31
N GLN A 72 5.54 13.31 -8.28
CA GLN A 72 6.14 13.35 -9.61
C GLN A 72 5.02 13.53 -10.65
N PRO A 73 5.15 14.42 -11.64
CA PRO A 73 4.21 14.47 -12.76
C PRO A 73 4.18 13.12 -13.49
N LEU A 74 3.00 12.64 -13.89
CA LEU A 74 2.88 11.39 -14.66
C LEU A 74 3.52 11.48 -16.06
N CYS A 75 3.69 12.69 -16.61
CA CYS A 75 4.01 12.93 -18.02
C CYS A 75 5.31 13.71 -18.28
N THR A 76 6.29 13.73 -17.39
CA THR A 76 7.57 14.42 -17.68
C THR A 76 8.60 13.47 -18.27
N VAL A 77 8.39 13.08 -19.53
CA VAL A 77 9.53 12.77 -20.40
C VAL A 77 9.86 14.09 -21.10
N ASP A 78 10.65 14.94 -20.44
CA ASP A 78 11.28 16.02 -21.18
C ASP A 78 12.24 15.36 -22.18
N ASN A 79 12.16 15.74 -23.46
CA ASN A 79 13.04 15.24 -24.54
C ASN A 79 14.54 15.39 -24.26
N ARG A 80 14.91 16.07 -23.17
CA ARG A 80 16.29 16.29 -22.70
C ARG A 80 16.75 15.28 -21.65
N GLY A 81 15.91 14.30 -21.26
CA GLY A 81 16.25 13.30 -20.24
C GLY A 81 16.42 13.87 -18.83
N THR A 82 16.19 15.17 -18.63
CA THR A 82 16.15 15.78 -17.30
C THR A 82 14.82 15.43 -16.66
N SER A 83 14.83 14.48 -15.73
CA SER A 83 13.66 14.22 -14.88
C SER A 83 13.22 15.53 -14.24
N GLY A 84 11.96 15.93 -14.43
CA GLY A 84 11.39 17.09 -13.77
C GLY A 84 11.70 17.02 -12.27
N LYS A 85 12.15 18.15 -11.68
CA LYS A 85 12.53 18.19 -10.27
C LYS A 85 11.38 17.66 -9.41
N GLU A 86 11.62 16.59 -8.66
CA GLU A 86 10.66 16.08 -7.70
C GLU A 86 10.31 17.19 -6.70
N LYS A 87 9.02 17.49 -6.56
CA LYS A 87 8.56 18.38 -5.49
C LYS A 87 8.15 17.51 -4.32
N GLY A 88 8.93 17.58 -3.25
CA GLY A 88 8.55 17.01 -1.96
C GLY A 88 7.55 17.91 -1.26
N PHE A 89 6.50 17.34 -0.69
CA PHE A 89 5.54 18.09 0.10
C PHE A 89 5.31 17.44 1.47
N CYS A 90 4.96 18.27 2.46
CA CYS A 90 4.63 17.79 3.79
C CYS A 90 3.23 17.14 3.77
N TRP A 91 3.18 15.84 4.01
CA TRP A 91 1.92 15.08 4.01
C TRP A 91 0.92 15.57 5.05
N ASP A 92 1.41 16.03 6.20
CA ASP A 92 0.58 16.53 7.30
C ASP A 92 -0.33 17.69 6.85
N THR A 93 0.18 18.58 5.99
CA THR A 93 -0.58 19.71 5.44
C THR A 93 -1.76 19.26 4.57
N TYR A 94 -1.58 18.20 3.78
CA TYR A 94 -2.63 17.63 2.94
C TYR A 94 -3.67 16.88 3.76
N CYS A 95 -3.22 16.09 4.73
CA CYS A 95 -4.13 15.43 5.66
C CYS A 95 -4.96 16.44 6.45
N SER A 96 -4.46 17.65 6.74
CA SER A 96 -5.25 18.69 7.38
C SER A 96 -6.48 19.07 6.55
N LEU A 97 -6.35 19.23 5.22
CA LEU A 97 -7.49 19.54 4.34
C LEU A 97 -8.53 18.42 4.34
N ILE A 98 -8.08 17.17 4.27
CA ILE A 98 -8.94 15.99 4.33
C ILE A 98 -9.67 15.88 5.68
N ARG A 99 -9.12 16.45 6.75
CA ARG A 99 -9.67 16.43 8.12
C ARG A 99 -10.49 17.69 8.49
N THR A 100 -10.83 18.55 7.53
CA THR A 100 -11.58 19.79 7.80
C THR A 100 -13.09 19.55 7.98
N CYS A 101 -13.94 20.04 7.07
CA CYS A 101 -15.39 19.77 7.07
C CYS A 101 -15.73 18.65 6.07
N SER A 102 -16.90 18.04 6.20
CA SER A 102 -17.32 16.91 5.36
C SER A 102 -17.30 17.25 3.87
N THR A 103 -17.82 18.42 3.48
CA THR A 103 -17.86 18.87 2.07
C THR A 103 -16.46 18.99 1.48
N VAL A 104 -15.57 19.73 2.13
CA VAL A 104 -14.18 19.90 1.68
C VAL A 104 -13.44 18.56 1.70
N SER A 105 -13.69 17.72 2.71
CA SER A 105 -13.08 16.39 2.81
C SER A 105 -13.47 15.51 1.63
N VAL A 106 -14.76 15.45 1.28
CA VAL A 106 -15.26 14.64 0.16
C VAL A 106 -14.63 15.08 -1.16
N GLU A 107 -14.65 16.38 -1.45
CA GLU A 107 -14.06 16.93 -2.69
C GLU A 107 -12.54 16.75 -2.73
N ALA A 108 -11.85 17.04 -1.61
CA ALA A 108 -10.40 16.87 -1.52
C ALA A 108 -9.99 15.41 -1.73
N GLN A 109 -10.73 14.47 -1.14
CA GLN A 109 -10.52 13.04 -1.35
C GLN A 109 -10.81 12.66 -2.81
N ALA A 110 -11.90 13.12 -3.40
CA ALA A 110 -12.23 12.83 -4.80
C ALA A 110 -11.10 13.26 -5.74
N MET A 111 -10.56 14.47 -5.58
CA MET A 111 -9.41 14.94 -6.35
C MET A 111 -8.14 14.11 -6.09
N LEU A 112 -7.83 13.86 -4.82
CA LEU A 112 -6.63 13.14 -4.44
C LEU A 112 -6.62 11.71 -4.99
N TYR A 113 -7.75 11.01 -4.98
CA TYR A 113 -7.81 9.59 -5.34
C TYR A 113 -8.14 9.29 -6.81
N LYS A 114 -8.87 10.19 -7.49
CA LYS A 114 -9.33 9.96 -8.88
C LYS A 114 -8.23 10.21 -9.91
N GLY A 115 -7.39 11.22 -9.69
CA GLY A 115 -6.42 11.69 -10.69
C GLY A 115 -5.00 11.19 -10.48
N ASN A 116 -4.63 10.74 -9.28
CA ASN A 116 -3.26 10.42 -8.93
C ASN A 116 -2.98 8.91 -8.96
N GLN A 117 -1.73 8.56 -9.26
CA GLN A 117 -1.21 7.20 -9.11
C GLN A 117 -0.48 7.08 -7.78
N PHE A 118 -0.90 6.14 -6.92
CA PHE A 118 -0.27 5.94 -5.61
C PHE A 118 0.86 4.95 -5.74
N SER A 119 2.05 5.29 -5.25
CA SER A 119 3.23 4.43 -5.33
C SER A 119 3.72 3.99 -3.95
N VAL A 120 3.79 2.68 -3.76
CA VAL A 120 4.23 2.05 -2.52
C VAL A 120 5.48 1.23 -2.79
N SER A 121 6.49 1.31 -1.92
CA SER A 121 7.77 0.63 -2.10
C SER A 121 8.17 -0.16 -0.86
N THR A 122 8.64 -1.40 -1.05
CA THR A 122 9.18 -2.22 0.06
C THR A 122 10.55 -1.76 0.55
N ARG A 123 11.23 -0.86 -0.18
CA ARG A 123 12.49 -0.23 0.25
C ARG A 123 12.32 0.65 1.47
N SER A 124 11.15 1.29 1.58
CA SER A 124 10.85 2.16 2.70
C SER A 124 10.82 1.30 3.97
N PRO A 125 11.61 1.61 5.01
CA PRO A 125 11.78 0.72 6.16
C PRO A 125 10.42 0.41 6.77
N LEU A 126 9.97 -0.83 6.54
CA LEU A 126 8.81 -1.44 7.15
C LEU A 126 9.06 -1.43 8.64
N THR A 127 8.51 -0.43 9.34
CA THR A 127 8.76 -0.34 10.77
C THR A 127 8.19 -1.55 11.47
N ARG A 128 8.95 -2.10 12.42
CA ARG A 128 8.54 -3.18 13.34
C ARG A 128 7.16 -2.94 14.00
N GLY A 129 6.67 -1.70 14.06
CA GLY A 129 5.37 -1.32 14.63
C GLY A 129 4.13 -1.66 13.79
N GLY A 130 4.30 -2.14 12.55
CA GLY A 130 3.24 -2.86 11.87
C GLY A 130 2.06 -2.06 11.28
N ASP A 131 1.94 -0.77 11.53
CA ASP A 131 1.02 0.05 10.74
C ASP A 131 1.48 0.13 9.28
N VAL A 132 0.55 0.34 8.35
CA VAL A 132 0.81 0.59 6.91
C VAL A 132 1.58 1.91 6.68
N GLY A 133 2.22 2.44 7.72
CA GLY A 133 2.97 3.67 7.74
C GLY A 133 2.08 4.88 7.43
N PRO A 134 2.49 5.75 6.50
CA PRO A 134 1.77 6.98 6.17
C PRO A 134 0.53 6.73 5.32
N LEU A 135 0.24 5.46 5.00
CA LEU A 135 -0.99 5.07 4.35
C LEU A 135 -2.13 4.91 5.36
N SER A 136 -1.86 4.87 6.68
CA SER A 136 -2.94 4.79 7.68
C SER A 136 -3.95 5.95 7.65
N PRO A 137 -3.58 7.22 7.32
CA PRO A 137 -4.54 8.30 7.14
C PRO A 137 -5.24 8.27 5.77
N ILE A 138 -4.77 7.41 4.86
CA ILE A 138 -5.28 7.29 3.50
C ILE A 138 -6.31 6.18 3.50
N ASP A 139 -7.50 6.50 3.01
CA ASP A 139 -8.48 5.47 2.70
C ASP A 139 -8.06 4.77 1.41
N LEU A 140 -7.20 3.76 1.52
CA LEU A 140 -6.66 3.02 0.38
C LEU A 140 -7.76 2.38 -0.48
N ARG A 141 -8.96 2.16 0.08
CA ARG A 141 -10.14 1.68 -0.64
C ARG A 141 -10.59 2.62 -1.76
N ARG A 142 -10.29 3.92 -1.63
CA ARG A 142 -10.64 4.95 -2.64
C ARG A 142 -9.61 5.07 -3.74
N VAL A 143 -8.42 4.49 -3.59
CA VAL A 143 -7.35 4.56 -4.60
C VAL A 143 -7.81 3.85 -5.88
N THR A 144 -7.75 4.58 -6.99
CA THR A 144 -8.16 4.05 -8.30
C THR A 144 -6.99 3.45 -9.09
N SER A 145 -5.78 4.00 -8.92
CA SER A 145 -4.57 3.56 -9.58
C SER A 145 -3.43 3.41 -8.60
N LEU A 146 -2.84 2.22 -8.58
CA LEU A 146 -1.79 1.83 -7.67
C LEU A 146 -0.56 1.31 -8.42
N HIS A 147 0.61 1.75 -7.99
CA HIS A 147 1.92 1.29 -8.42
C HIS A 147 2.66 0.68 -7.24
N VAL A 148 2.90 -0.62 -7.25
CA VAL A 148 3.61 -1.35 -6.20
C VAL A 148 5.03 -1.64 -6.67
N LEU A 149 6.02 -1.05 -6.01
CA LEU A 149 7.44 -1.33 -6.23
C LEU A 149 7.94 -2.33 -5.20
N LEU A 150 8.16 -3.57 -5.62
CA LEU A 150 8.75 -4.61 -4.77
C LEU A 150 10.24 -4.69 -5.06
N ASP A 151 11.07 -4.34 -4.10
CA ASP A 151 12.52 -4.45 -4.22
C ASP A 151 13.03 -5.71 -3.50
N PHE A 152 13.47 -6.69 -4.29
CA PHE A 152 14.10 -7.93 -3.82
C PHE A 152 15.63 -7.89 -3.95
N ARG A 153 16.24 -6.74 -4.26
CA ARG A 153 17.70 -6.61 -4.32
C ARG A 153 18.39 -6.91 -2.99
N LEU A 154 17.69 -6.75 -1.87
CA LEU A 154 18.18 -7.13 -0.56
C LEU A 154 17.95 -8.64 -0.39
N ARG A 155 19.03 -9.44 -0.36
CA ARG A 155 18.96 -10.90 -0.13
C ARG A 155 17.99 -11.17 1.02
N PRO A 156 16.83 -11.77 0.76
CA PRO A 156 15.86 -11.94 1.82
C PRO A 156 16.34 -13.06 2.74
N VAL A 157 16.95 -12.69 3.87
CA VAL A 157 17.18 -13.59 5.01
C VAL A 157 15.82 -13.85 5.65
N GLY A 158 15.48 -15.08 6.07
CA GLY A 158 14.11 -15.52 6.42
C GLY A 158 13.19 -14.50 7.09
N ALA A 159 13.66 -13.79 8.12
CA ALA A 159 12.92 -12.73 8.81
C ALA A 159 12.40 -11.60 7.89
N SER A 160 13.11 -11.29 6.81
CA SER A 160 12.68 -10.31 5.82
C SER A 160 11.51 -10.80 4.97
N ILE A 161 11.42 -12.09 4.63
CA ILE A 161 10.30 -12.62 3.81
C ILE A 161 8.99 -12.45 4.57
N GLU A 162 8.98 -12.84 5.85
CA GLU A 162 7.81 -12.69 6.70
C GLU A 162 7.43 -11.23 6.91
N CYS A 163 8.42 -10.35 7.09
CA CYS A 163 8.16 -8.91 7.17
C CYS A 163 7.50 -8.36 5.90
N HIS A 164 8.00 -8.74 4.72
CA HIS A 164 7.41 -8.35 3.45
C HIS A 164 6.01 -8.94 3.27
N GLN A 165 5.82 -10.23 3.55
CA GLN A 165 4.50 -10.87 3.49
C GLN A 165 3.49 -10.19 4.42
N ARG A 166 3.88 -9.93 5.68
CA ARG A 166 3.01 -9.26 6.65
C ARG A 166 2.65 -7.85 6.20
N PHE A 167 3.59 -7.13 5.61
CA PHE A 167 3.32 -5.82 5.02
C PHE A 167 2.35 -5.93 3.85
N MET A 168 2.62 -6.81 2.88
CA MET A 168 1.75 -7.02 1.73
C MET A 168 0.34 -7.42 2.15
N ARG A 169 0.19 -8.26 3.18
CA ARG A 169 -1.12 -8.65 3.71
C ARG A 169 -1.87 -7.46 4.28
N ARG A 170 -1.23 -6.68 5.14
CA ARG A 170 -1.85 -5.46 5.68
C ARG A 170 -2.19 -4.44 4.60
N PHE A 171 -1.36 -4.37 3.58
CA PHE A 171 -1.60 -3.50 2.44
C PHE A 171 -2.83 -3.95 1.64
N VAL A 172 -2.95 -5.24 1.37
CA VAL A 172 -4.13 -5.83 0.74
C VAL A 172 -5.37 -5.69 1.62
N ASP A 173 -5.30 -6.02 2.91
CA ASP A 173 -6.38 -5.79 3.89
C ASP A 173 -6.90 -4.34 3.85
N ALA A 174 -5.98 -3.37 3.76
CA ALA A 174 -6.33 -1.96 3.76
C ALA A 174 -7.00 -1.50 2.45
N ILE A 175 -6.70 -2.15 1.32
CA ILE A 175 -7.36 -1.90 0.03
C ILE A 175 -8.71 -2.62 -0.05
N SER A 176 -8.75 -3.88 0.40
CA SER A 176 -9.95 -4.73 0.32
C SER A 176 -11.00 -4.34 1.36
N GLY A 177 -10.61 -3.69 2.45
CA GLY A 177 -11.47 -3.43 3.61
C GLY A 177 -11.59 -4.67 4.50
N ARG A 178 -11.57 -4.48 5.83
CA ARG A 178 -11.59 -5.59 6.79
C ARG A 178 -12.98 -6.11 7.14
N ASP A 179 -14.01 -5.30 6.93
CA ASP A 179 -15.27 -5.48 7.66
C ASP A 179 -16.44 -5.96 6.80
N GLY A 180 -16.19 -6.41 5.56
CA GLY A 180 -17.26 -6.84 4.65
C GLY A 180 -18.29 -5.73 4.35
N ASN A 181 -17.97 -4.49 4.72
CA ASN A 181 -18.78 -3.34 4.41
C ASN A 181 -18.72 -3.16 2.90
N ASP A 182 -19.89 -3.14 2.25
CA ASP A 182 -20.09 -3.15 0.79
C ASP A 182 -19.56 -1.90 0.08
N ASP A 183 -18.74 -1.08 0.75
CA ASP A 183 -17.94 -0.02 0.17
C ASP A 183 -16.91 -0.65 -0.78
N LYS A 184 -17.39 -0.91 -2.00
CA LYS A 184 -16.66 -1.52 -3.10
C LYS A 184 -15.35 -0.77 -3.33
N ALA A 185 -14.23 -1.47 -3.13
CA ALA A 185 -12.92 -0.93 -3.43
C ALA A 185 -12.88 -0.32 -4.84
N MET A 186 -12.34 0.88 -4.98
CA MET A 186 -12.34 1.66 -6.22
C MET A 186 -11.14 1.34 -7.12
N LEU A 187 -10.32 0.36 -6.74
CA LEU A 187 -9.07 0.04 -7.42
C LEU A 187 -9.34 -0.53 -8.82
N ARG A 188 -8.98 0.24 -9.85
CA ARG A 188 -9.16 -0.15 -11.27
C ARG A 188 -7.85 -0.53 -11.96
N ARG A 189 -6.72 0.01 -11.49
CA ARG A 189 -5.41 -0.28 -12.06
C ARG A 189 -4.38 -0.61 -11.00
N VAL A 190 -3.67 -1.72 -11.18
CA VAL A 190 -2.52 -2.11 -10.38
C VAL A 190 -1.34 -2.40 -11.30
N GLU A 191 -0.25 -1.66 -11.12
CA GLU A 191 1.04 -1.91 -11.74
C GLU A 191 2.01 -2.41 -10.66
N VAL A 192 2.52 -3.63 -10.79
CA VAL A 192 3.50 -4.19 -9.85
C VAL A 192 4.83 -4.30 -10.55
N LYS A 193 5.79 -3.50 -10.10
CA LYS A 193 7.17 -3.54 -10.56
C LYS A 193 8.03 -4.27 -9.56
N VAL A 194 8.57 -5.40 -9.97
CA VAL A 194 9.51 -6.18 -9.19
C VAL A 194 10.92 -5.85 -9.63
N GLN A 195 11.72 -5.33 -8.71
CA GLN A 195 13.14 -5.07 -8.90
C GLN A 195 13.93 -6.21 -8.27
N VAL A 196 14.41 -7.10 -9.12
CA VAL A 196 15.40 -8.11 -8.76
C VAL A 196 16.80 -7.54 -9.08
N SER A 197 17.86 -8.04 -8.45
CA SER A 197 19.22 -7.60 -8.88
C SER A 197 19.48 -8.07 -10.31
N SER A 198 20.29 -7.34 -11.08
CA SER A 198 20.51 -7.61 -12.51
C SER A 198 21.00 -9.04 -12.79
N ILE A 199 21.69 -9.64 -11.84
CA ILE A 199 22.19 -11.02 -11.89
C ILE A 199 21.04 -12.05 -12.03
N TYR A 200 19.83 -11.71 -11.57
CA TYR A 200 18.69 -12.64 -11.59
C TYR A 200 17.93 -12.71 -12.91
N SER A 201 17.98 -11.66 -13.74
CA SER A 201 17.18 -11.64 -14.98
C SER A 201 17.66 -12.70 -15.96
N ASP A 202 18.96 -12.73 -16.25
CA ASP A 202 19.55 -13.64 -17.24
C ASP A 202 19.57 -15.10 -16.73
N ALA A 203 19.64 -15.28 -15.42
CA ALA A 203 19.74 -16.59 -14.79
C ALA A 203 18.38 -17.30 -14.64
N LEU A 204 17.25 -16.56 -14.67
CA LEU A 204 15.91 -17.15 -14.70
C LEU A 204 15.66 -17.90 -16.00
N ASP A 205 16.17 -17.38 -17.12
CA ASP A 205 16.06 -18.02 -18.44
C ASP A 205 17.03 -19.21 -18.58
N MET A 206 18.16 -19.17 -17.87
CA MET A 206 19.19 -20.22 -17.88
C MET A 206 18.93 -21.37 -16.91
N GLY A 207 17.89 -21.28 -16.05
CA GLY A 207 17.53 -22.34 -15.10
C GLY A 207 18.49 -22.50 -13.91
N ASP A 208 19.18 -21.43 -13.50
CA ASP A 208 20.08 -21.46 -12.33
C ASP A 208 19.30 -21.70 -11.02
N ILE A 209 19.72 -22.71 -10.26
CA ILE A 209 19.10 -23.15 -8.99
C ILE A 209 19.08 -22.04 -7.92
N THR A 210 20.10 -21.18 -7.88
CA THR A 210 20.17 -20.10 -6.86
C THR A 210 19.15 -19.00 -7.12
N VAL A 211 18.94 -18.71 -8.41
CA VAL A 211 17.96 -17.76 -8.90
C VAL A 211 16.55 -18.31 -8.75
N PHE A 212 16.38 -19.62 -8.95
CA PHE A 212 15.16 -20.35 -8.68
C PHE A 212 14.68 -20.18 -7.22
N GLN A 213 15.54 -20.41 -6.22
CA GLN A 213 15.16 -20.25 -4.80
C GLN A 213 14.79 -18.81 -4.43
N SER A 214 15.47 -17.82 -5.01
CA SER A 214 15.14 -16.42 -4.76
C SER A 214 13.80 -16.04 -5.37
N PHE A 215 13.49 -16.61 -6.53
CA PHE A 215 12.21 -16.44 -7.18
C PHE A 215 11.06 -17.09 -6.39
N THR A 216 11.19 -18.33 -5.89
CA THR A 216 10.13 -18.97 -5.09
C THR A 216 9.82 -18.20 -3.80
N ARG A 217 10.84 -17.61 -3.16
CA ARG A 217 10.65 -16.69 -2.03
C ARG A 217 9.87 -15.43 -2.43
N GLY A 218 10.18 -14.86 -3.59
CA GLY A 218 9.47 -13.73 -4.18
C GLY A 218 8.01 -14.08 -4.49
N MET A 219 7.74 -15.27 -5.06
CA MET A 219 6.39 -15.78 -5.29
C MET A 219 5.60 -15.77 -3.99
N ARG A 220 6.14 -16.31 -2.89
CA ARG A 220 5.48 -16.32 -1.57
C ARG A 220 5.02 -14.93 -1.12
N ILE A 221 5.82 -13.89 -1.37
CA ILE A 221 5.48 -12.50 -1.03
C ILE A 221 4.33 -11.99 -1.91
N LEU A 222 4.38 -12.34 -3.19
CA LEU A 222 3.44 -11.94 -4.22
C LEU A 222 2.09 -12.67 -4.15
N GLU A 223 2.04 -13.88 -3.59
CA GLU A 223 0.81 -14.66 -3.43
C GLU A 223 -0.29 -13.88 -2.71
N VAL A 224 0.09 -13.00 -1.80
CA VAL A 224 -0.84 -12.16 -1.04
C VAL A 224 -1.61 -11.21 -1.95
N LEU A 225 -1.03 -10.79 -3.08
CA LEU A 225 -1.69 -9.87 -4.02
C LEU A 225 -2.93 -10.48 -4.68
N ARG A 226 -3.08 -11.81 -4.72
CA ARG A 226 -4.30 -12.46 -5.24
C ARG A 226 -5.55 -12.11 -4.44
N GLU A 227 -5.38 -11.66 -3.19
CA GLU A 227 -6.46 -11.26 -2.28
C GLU A 227 -6.90 -9.81 -2.49
N LEU A 228 -6.28 -9.10 -3.46
CA LEU A 228 -6.78 -7.81 -3.92
C LEU A 228 -8.20 -7.95 -4.47
N PRO A 229 -9.02 -6.89 -4.37
CA PRO A 229 -10.32 -6.85 -5.04
C PRO A 229 -10.13 -6.99 -6.55
N ARG A 230 -11.19 -7.36 -7.27
CA ARG A 230 -11.14 -7.48 -8.73
C ARG A 230 -10.67 -6.18 -9.37
N VAL A 231 -9.54 -6.22 -10.07
CA VAL A 231 -8.94 -5.05 -10.76
C VAL A 231 -9.05 -5.23 -12.27
N GLU A 232 -9.44 -4.16 -12.98
CA GLU A 232 -9.61 -4.17 -14.44
C GLU A 232 -8.26 -4.26 -15.18
N CYS A 233 -7.32 -3.41 -14.80
CA CYS A 233 -6.00 -3.31 -15.43
C CYS A 233 -4.92 -3.77 -14.47
N VAL A 234 -4.28 -4.90 -14.79
CA VAL A 234 -3.19 -5.47 -13.99
C VAL A 234 -1.96 -5.61 -14.86
N GLU A 235 -0.87 -4.99 -14.45
CA GLU A 235 0.41 -4.99 -15.15
C GLU A 235 1.51 -5.45 -14.19
N PHE A 236 2.37 -6.35 -14.67
CA PHE A 236 3.53 -6.83 -13.92
C PHE A 236 4.79 -6.55 -14.73
N ALA A 237 5.83 -6.03 -14.06
CA ALA A 237 7.14 -5.85 -14.65
C ALA A 237 8.20 -6.52 -13.75
N GLY A 238 9.17 -7.21 -14.36
CA GLY A 238 10.26 -7.88 -13.64
C GLY A 238 9.89 -9.23 -13.00
N LEU A 239 8.82 -9.86 -13.48
CA LEU A 239 8.46 -11.24 -13.13
C LEU A 239 8.51 -12.14 -14.37
N PRO A 240 8.77 -13.46 -14.22
CA PRO A 240 8.55 -14.43 -15.28
C PRO A 240 7.13 -14.32 -15.83
N THR A 241 7.01 -14.36 -17.16
CA THR A 241 5.75 -14.13 -17.89
C THR A 241 4.65 -15.08 -17.44
N TRP A 242 4.96 -16.37 -17.25
CA TRP A 242 3.98 -17.37 -16.80
C TRP A 242 3.37 -17.00 -15.45
N PHE A 243 4.19 -16.60 -14.48
CA PHE A 243 3.74 -16.27 -13.13
C PHE A 243 3.00 -14.93 -13.08
N ALA A 244 3.52 -13.94 -13.80
CA ALA A 244 2.84 -12.66 -14.01
C ALA A 244 1.43 -12.85 -14.58
N THR A 245 1.29 -13.76 -15.55
CA THR A 245 0.00 -14.09 -16.18
C THR A 245 -0.94 -14.76 -15.18
N CYS A 246 -0.47 -15.78 -14.44
CA CYS A 246 -1.28 -16.43 -13.41
C CYS A 246 -1.79 -15.45 -12.36
N LEU A 247 -0.90 -14.58 -11.84
CA LEU A 247 -1.26 -13.62 -10.81
C LEU A 247 -2.21 -12.54 -11.35
N ALA A 248 -2.03 -12.11 -12.60
CA ALA A 248 -2.95 -11.19 -13.26
C ALA A 248 -4.35 -11.78 -13.43
N LEU A 249 -4.47 -13.05 -13.85
CA LEU A 249 -5.76 -13.75 -13.92
C LEU A 249 -6.43 -13.78 -12.54
N CYS A 250 -5.69 -14.14 -11.49
CA CYS A 250 -6.23 -14.17 -10.12
C CYS A 250 -6.78 -12.80 -9.69
N ILE A 251 -6.02 -11.73 -9.88
CA ILE A 251 -6.43 -10.37 -9.49
C ILE A 251 -7.61 -9.86 -10.33
N ARG A 252 -7.73 -10.29 -11.59
CA ARG A 252 -8.88 -9.98 -12.46
C ARG A 252 -10.12 -10.82 -12.13
N GLY A 253 -10.00 -11.82 -11.24
CA GLY A 253 -11.07 -12.77 -10.92
C GLY A 253 -11.32 -13.79 -12.03
N GLU A 254 -10.28 -14.12 -12.80
CA GLU A 254 -10.30 -15.04 -13.94
C GLU A 254 -9.50 -16.32 -13.61
N GLY A 255 -9.77 -17.43 -14.31
CA GLY A 255 -9.02 -18.69 -14.17
C GLY A 255 -9.32 -19.55 -12.93
N GLY A 256 -10.28 -19.13 -12.11
CA GLY A 256 -10.71 -19.83 -10.89
C GLY A 256 -9.82 -19.55 -9.68
N GLN A 257 -10.02 -20.31 -8.59
CA GLN A 257 -9.19 -20.17 -7.39
C GLN A 257 -7.91 -21.02 -7.50
N VAL A 258 -6.78 -20.47 -7.07
CA VAL A 258 -5.52 -21.22 -6.93
C VAL A 258 -5.61 -22.12 -5.71
N GLN A 259 -5.37 -23.41 -5.89
CA GLN A 259 -5.45 -24.39 -4.81
C GLN A 259 -4.31 -24.20 -3.80
N LEU A 260 -4.60 -24.49 -2.53
CA LEU A 260 -3.57 -24.58 -1.50
C LEU A 260 -2.81 -25.89 -1.66
N LEU A 261 -1.49 -25.84 -1.53
CA LEU A 261 -0.70 -27.06 -1.32
C LEU A 261 -0.91 -27.49 0.14
N ASP A 262 -1.56 -28.63 0.35
CA ASP A 262 -1.87 -29.13 1.68
C ASP A 262 -0.66 -29.83 2.30
N TRP A 263 0.19 -29.05 2.99
CA TRP A 263 1.37 -29.58 3.67
C TRP A 263 0.98 -30.19 5.02
N PRO A 264 1.30 -31.48 5.28
CA PRO A 264 0.93 -32.12 6.52
C PRO A 264 1.55 -31.40 7.71
N THR A 265 0.83 -31.41 8.83
CA THR A 265 1.27 -30.82 10.09
C THR A 265 1.75 -31.92 11.02
N LEU A 266 3.01 -31.86 11.42
CA LEU A 266 3.57 -32.78 12.40
C LEU A 266 3.18 -32.36 13.80
N ARG A 267 2.60 -33.29 14.55
CA ARG A 267 2.36 -33.17 15.99
C ARG A 267 3.57 -33.72 16.73
N TRP A 268 4.16 -32.92 17.62
CA TRP A 268 5.24 -33.38 18.49
C TRP A 268 5.03 -32.86 19.92
N GLU A 269 5.48 -33.64 20.90
CA GLU A 269 5.39 -33.28 22.31
C GLU A 269 6.76 -32.83 22.79
N ASN A 270 6.83 -31.65 23.42
CA ASN A 270 8.11 -31.17 23.97
C ASN A 270 8.42 -31.86 25.31
N ARG A 271 9.62 -31.63 25.85
CA ARG A 271 10.04 -32.20 27.15
C ARG A 271 9.14 -31.81 28.34
N LEU A 272 8.28 -30.80 28.18
CA LEU A 272 7.34 -30.31 29.19
C LEU A 272 5.93 -30.91 29.03
N GLY A 273 5.74 -31.87 28.10
CA GLY A 273 4.44 -32.46 27.80
C GLY A 273 3.51 -31.57 26.97
N MET A 274 4.00 -30.44 26.43
CA MET A 274 3.19 -29.57 25.58
C MET A 274 3.16 -30.09 24.15
N VAL A 275 1.96 -30.27 23.62
CA VAL A 275 1.71 -30.63 22.23
C VAL A 275 1.93 -29.41 21.34
N ASN A 276 2.88 -29.52 20.42
CA ASN A 276 3.19 -28.52 19.41
C ASN A 276 2.85 -29.07 18.02
N PHE A 277 2.47 -28.16 17.13
CA PHE A 277 2.19 -28.44 15.73
C PHE A 277 3.19 -27.68 14.86
N THR A 278 3.77 -28.36 13.88
CA THR A 278 4.72 -27.73 12.95
C THR A 278 4.44 -28.20 11.54
N SER A 279 4.27 -27.25 10.61
CA SER A 279 4.06 -27.58 9.19
C SER A 279 5.33 -28.22 8.62
N THR A 280 5.17 -29.27 7.81
CA THR A 280 6.27 -29.88 7.03
C THR A 280 6.74 -29.01 5.86
N ARG A 281 6.01 -27.92 5.57
CA ARG A 281 6.28 -27.04 4.45
C ARG A 281 7.66 -26.37 4.57
N PRO A 282 8.54 -26.51 3.57
CA PRO A 282 9.77 -25.71 3.53
C PRO A 282 9.47 -24.21 3.42
N GLU A 283 10.27 -23.37 4.09
CA GLU A 283 10.03 -21.92 4.15
C GLU A 283 10.06 -21.23 2.77
N ASP A 284 10.83 -21.77 1.84
CA ASP A 284 11.05 -21.24 0.49
C ASP A 284 10.02 -21.73 -0.53
N VAL A 285 9.05 -22.55 -0.12
CA VAL A 285 8.02 -23.10 -1.00
C VAL A 285 6.74 -22.25 -0.94
N PRO A 286 6.13 -21.90 -2.10
CA PRO A 286 4.84 -21.21 -2.16
C PRO A 286 3.75 -21.93 -1.37
N LEU A 287 2.75 -21.18 -0.88
CA LEU A 287 1.57 -21.79 -0.25
C LEU A 287 0.64 -22.44 -1.27
N LEU A 288 0.74 -22.03 -2.54
CA LEU A 288 -0.25 -22.32 -3.56
C LEU A 288 0.33 -23.15 -4.68
N ASP A 289 -0.50 -24.02 -5.26
CA ASP A 289 -0.13 -24.81 -6.43
C ASP A 289 -0.29 -23.97 -7.71
N TRP A 290 0.66 -23.06 -7.93
CA TRP A 290 0.71 -22.29 -9.17
C TRP A 290 0.98 -23.17 -10.40
N GLY A 291 1.54 -24.37 -10.21
CA GLY A 291 1.76 -25.34 -11.26
C GLY A 291 0.44 -25.91 -11.81
N GLU A 292 -0.44 -26.35 -10.92
CA GLU A 292 -1.81 -26.77 -11.28
C GLU A 292 -2.58 -25.63 -11.94
N PHE A 293 -2.54 -24.43 -11.34
CA PHE A 293 -3.28 -23.28 -11.85
C PHE A 293 -2.83 -22.87 -13.25
N ALA A 294 -1.52 -22.83 -13.50
CA ALA A 294 -0.97 -22.54 -14.82
C ALA A 294 -1.38 -23.61 -15.84
N HIS A 295 -1.27 -24.89 -15.50
CA HIS A 295 -1.70 -25.99 -16.38
C HIS A 295 -3.20 -25.90 -16.74
N ARG A 296 -4.06 -25.70 -15.73
CA ARG A 296 -5.52 -25.56 -15.92
C ARG A 296 -5.89 -24.38 -16.84
N ASN A 297 -5.09 -23.32 -16.83
CA ASN A 297 -5.31 -22.11 -17.62
C ASN A 297 -4.50 -22.08 -18.92
N ASN A 298 -3.91 -23.20 -19.36
CA ASN A 298 -3.09 -23.31 -20.57
C ASN A 298 -1.91 -22.32 -20.61
N ILE A 299 -1.31 -22.05 -19.45
CA ILE A 299 -0.11 -21.22 -19.32
C ILE A 299 1.09 -22.15 -19.27
N GLU A 300 1.99 -22.01 -20.25
CA GLU A 300 3.21 -22.82 -20.33
C GLU A 300 4.15 -22.51 -19.16
N LEU A 301 4.53 -23.55 -18.41
CA LEU A 301 5.55 -23.44 -17.37
C LEU A 301 6.92 -23.78 -17.96
N PRO A 302 7.99 -23.07 -17.57
CA PRO A 302 9.35 -23.52 -17.80
C PRO A 302 9.57 -24.91 -17.17
N ASN A 303 10.34 -25.78 -17.84
CA ASN A 303 10.61 -27.15 -17.39
C ASN A 303 11.11 -27.23 -15.94
N ALA A 304 11.96 -26.29 -15.52
CA ALA A 304 12.44 -26.20 -14.15
C ALA A 304 11.30 -25.96 -13.13
N MET A 305 10.34 -25.10 -13.46
CA MET A 305 9.16 -24.84 -12.61
C MET A 305 8.21 -26.03 -12.60
N ALA A 306 7.98 -26.67 -13.75
CA ALA A 306 7.17 -27.88 -13.83
C ALA A 306 7.74 -29.01 -12.95
N SER A 307 9.05 -29.26 -13.07
CA SER A 307 9.77 -30.24 -12.24
C SER A 307 9.70 -29.90 -10.75
N PHE A 308 9.81 -28.61 -10.40
CA PHE A 308 9.68 -28.17 -9.01
C PHE A 308 8.30 -28.48 -8.42
N PHE A 309 7.21 -28.08 -9.09
CA PHE A 309 5.86 -28.33 -8.58
C PHE A 309 5.54 -29.83 -8.53
N GLN A 310 6.05 -30.61 -9.47
CA GLN A 310 5.95 -32.07 -9.41
C GLN A 310 6.65 -32.63 -8.16
N LYS A 311 7.89 -32.21 -7.87
CA LYS A 311 8.61 -32.61 -6.66
C LYS A 311 7.91 -32.18 -5.38
N CYS A 312 7.27 -31.00 -5.37
CA CYS A 312 6.43 -30.57 -4.24
C CYS A 312 5.28 -31.55 -4.02
N ARG A 313 4.55 -31.93 -5.07
CA ARG A 313 3.45 -32.90 -4.98
C ARG A 313 3.92 -34.30 -4.57
N GLU A 314 5.05 -34.77 -5.09
CA GLU A 314 5.65 -36.06 -4.69
C GLU A 314 5.99 -36.09 -3.20
N ARG A 315 6.54 -35.00 -2.66
CA ARG A 315 6.82 -34.87 -1.22
C ARG A 315 5.56 -34.86 -0.37
N LEU A 316 4.49 -34.21 -0.85
CA LEU A 316 3.19 -34.20 -0.17
C LEU A 316 2.59 -35.62 -0.09
N ASN A 317 2.75 -36.44 -1.11
CA ASN A 317 2.24 -37.81 -1.14
C ASN A 317 3.05 -38.79 -0.26
N GLN A 318 4.26 -38.42 0.16
CA GLN A 318 5.14 -39.26 0.98
C GLN A 318 5.03 -38.98 2.48
N ALA A 319 4.44 -37.85 2.86
CA ALA A 319 4.34 -37.37 4.24
C ALA A 319 2.97 -37.67 4.84
#